data_AF-A0A822BFK8-F1
#
_entry.id   AF-A0A822BFK8-F1
#
_cell.length_a   1.000
_cell.length_b   1.000
_cell.length_c   1.000
_cell.angle_alpha   90.00
_cell.angle_beta   90.00
_cell.angle_gamma   90.00
#
_symmetry.space_group_name_H-M   'P 1'
#
loop_
_entity.id
_entity.type
_entity.pdbx_description
1 polymer ?
#
loop_
_entity_poly.entity_id
_entity_poly.type
_entity_poly.pdbx_seq_one_letter_code
_entity_poly.pdbx_strand_id
1 'polypeptide(L)'
;MFSSQVEWHCTQCESDPTDRRKYCADCDSMLTWTCIGSRKSGLYTNYYRHRDNCDYCTPELEEERQNDMEKKTVAIQEHFQSLDE
;
A
#
# COMPACT_ATOMS: atom_id res chain seq x y z
N MET A 1 -12.35 -10.27 1.44
CA MET A 1 -11.09 -9.82 2.07
C MET A 1 -9.97 -10.34 1.18
N PHE A 2 -9.44 -9.52 0.29
CA PHE A 2 -8.25 -9.90 -0.46
C PHE A 2 -7.06 -9.69 0.46
N SER A 3 -6.31 -10.77 0.71
CA SER A 3 -5.00 -10.66 1.34
C SER A 3 -4.14 -9.77 0.45
N SER A 4 -3.44 -8.81 1.05
CA SER A 4 -2.38 -8.04 0.37
C SER A 4 -1.57 -9.00 -0.49
N GLN A 5 -1.44 -8.71 -1.78
CA GLN A 5 -0.61 -9.49 -2.70
C GLN A 5 0.88 -9.22 -2.46
N VAL A 6 1.19 -8.37 -1.48
CA VAL A 6 2.54 -7.95 -1.13
C VAL A 6 2.80 -8.20 0.35
N GLU A 7 3.92 -8.85 0.62
CA GLU A 7 4.50 -9.00 1.95
C GLU A 7 5.68 -8.05 2.09
N TRP A 8 5.80 -7.43 3.26
CA TRP A 8 6.92 -6.57 3.62
C TRP A 8 7.83 -7.30 4.60
N HIS A 9 9.14 -7.22 4.37
CA HIS A 9 10.12 -7.91 5.19
C HIS A 9 11.31 -7.01 5.49
N CYS A 10 11.81 -7.06 6.73
CA CYS A 10 13.06 -6.44 7.11
C CYS A 10 14.17 -7.49 7.15
N THR A 11 15.11 -7.43 6.20
CA THR A 11 16.23 -8.39 6.15
C THR A 11 17.22 -8.25 7.31
N GLN A 12 17.11 -7.19 8.10
CA GLN A 12 18.09 -6.85 9.15
C GLN A 12 17.66 -7.34 10.54
N CYS A 13 16.37 -7.28 10.84
CA CYS A 13 15.82 -7.75 12.11
C CYS A 13 14.75 -8.84 11.93
N GLU A 14 14.56 -9.32 10.71
CA GLU A 14 13.62 -10.38 10.33
C GLU A 14 12.16 -10.07 10.70
N SER A 15 11.81 -8.79 10.85
CA SER A 15 10.42 -8.38 11.09
C SER A 15 9.60 -8.38 9.80
N ASP A 16 8.34 -8.81 9.92
CA ASP A 16 7.35 -8.86 8.84
C ASP A 16 6.20 -7.87 9.13
N PRO A 17 6.40 -6.58 8.87
CA PRO A 17 5.37 -5.58 9.15
C PRO A 17 4.14 -5.76 8.26
N THR A 18 2.96 -5.59 8.84
CA THR A 18 1.68 -5.73 8.14
C THR A 18 1.32 -4.49 7.31
N ASP A 19 1.95 -3.36 7.59
CA ASP A 19 1.72 -2.08 6.93
C ASP A 19 2.83 -1.73 5.93
N ARG A 20 2.44 -1.06 4.84
CA ARG A 20 3.37 -0.54 3.84
C ARG A 20 4.13 0.66 4.38
N ARG A 21 5.42 0.49 4.65
CA ARG A 21 6.34 1.57 5.07
C ARG A 21 7.72 1.44 4.44
N LYS A 22 8.46 2.54 4.37
CA LYS A 22 9.80 2.56 3.74
C LYS A 22 10.89 1.91 4.60
N TYR A 23 10.79 2.08 5.91
CA TYR A 23 11.79 1.64 6.88
C TYR A 23 11.13 0.82 7.98
N CYS A 24 11.84 -0.19 8.49
CA CYS A 24 11.45 -0.95 9.66
C CYS A 24 11.40 -0.04 10.90
N ALA A 25 10.39 -0.21 11.76
CA ALA A 25 10.31 0.60 12.99
C ALA A 25 11.31 0.17 14.07
N ASP A 26 11.82 -1.07 14.02
CA ASP A 26 12.66 -1.61 15.08
C ASP A 26 14.14 -1.31 14.86
N CYS A 27 14.59 -1.29 13.60
CA CYS A 27 16.01 -1.15 13.25
C CYS A 27 16.30 -0.13 12.15
N ASP A 28 15.29 0.67 11.75
CA ASP A 28 15.37 1.72 10.72
C ASP A 28 15.92 1.29 9.35
N SER A 29 16.05 -0.02 9.13
CA SER A 29 16.55 -0.57 7.87
C SER A 29 15.47 -0.53 6.80
N MET A 30 15.87 -0.33 5.55
CA MET A 30 14.94 -0.30 4.42
C MET A 30 14.24 -1.65 4.26
N LEU A 31 12.92 -1.62 4.12
CA LEU A 31 12.15 -2.84 3.90
C LEU A 31 12.31 -3.37 2.47
N THR A 32 12.18 -4.67 2.33
CA THR A 32 11.97 -5.36 1.06
C THR A 32 10.48 -5.70 0.90
N TRP A 33 10.06 -5.87 -0.34
CA TRP A 33 8.73 -6.35 -0.69
C TRP A 33 8.85 -7.69 -1.40
N THR A 34 7.81 -8.52 -1.28
CA THR A 34 7.60 -9.74 -2.06
C THR A 34 6.18 -9.75 -2.59
N CYS A 35 6.00 -9.78 -3.92
CA CYS A 35 4.68 -9.93 -4.55
C CYS A 35 4.36 -11.43 -4.62
N ILE A 36 3.35 -11.89 -3.87
CA ILE A 36 2.97 -13.30 -3.72
C ILE A 36 2.59 -13.92 -5.09
N GLY A 37 1.82 -13.19 -5.89
CA GLY A 37 1.36 -13.67 -7.20
C GLY A 37 2.47 -13.85 -8.23
N SER A 38 3.39 -12.89 -8.32
CA SER A 38 4.50 -12.94 -9.30
C SER A 38 5.79 -13.57 -8.77
N ARG A 39 5.88 -13.83 -7.46
CA ARG A 39 7.07 -14.27 -6.72
C ARG A 39 8.30 -13.39 -6.90
N LYS A 40 8.12 -12.14 -7.35
CA LYS A 40 9.19 -11.16 -7.44
C LYS A 40 9.37 -10.48 -6.08
N SER A 41 10.61 -10.11 -5.80
CA SER A 41 10.95 -9.34 -4.61
C SER A 41 11.94 -8.23 -4.93
N GLY A 42 12.08 -7.27 -4.02
CA GLY A 42 13.03 -6.19 -4.17
C GLY A 42 13.02 -5.20 -3.02
N LEU A 43 13.87 -4.18 -3.11
CA LEU A 43 13.87 -3.05 -2.18
C LEU A 43 12.59 -2.22 -2.32
N TYR A 44 12.15 -1.60 -1.22
CA TYR A 44 11.00 -0.67 -1.18
C TYR A 44 11.02 0.34 -2.33
N THR A 45 12.19 0.91 -2.66
CA THR A 45 12.34 1.92 -3.71
C THR A 45 11.92 1.43 -5.10
N ASN A 46 11.94 0.12 -5.34
CA ASN A 46 11.52 -0.50 -6.61
C ASN A 46 10.07 -0.99 -6.59
N TYR A 47 9.39 -0.91 -5.45
CA TYR A 47 8.03 -1.44 -5.27
C TYR A 47 7.03 -0.80 -6.23
N TYR A 48 6.96 0.54 -6.26
CA TYR A 48 5.98 1.26 -7.08
C TYR A 48 6.10 0.92 -8.56
N ARG A 49 7.33 0.89 -9.08
CA ARG A 49 7.58 0.47 -10.46
C ARG A 49 7.11 -0.97 -10.72
N HIS A 50 7.29 -1.88 -9.76
CA HIS A 50 6.78 -3.24 -9.89
C HIS A 50 5.25 -3.28 -9.87
N ARG A 51 4.63 -2.62 -8.89
CA ARG A 51 3.19 -2.52 -8.70
C ARG A 51 2.49 -2.02 -9.96
N ASP A 52 3.04 -0.99 -10.60
CA ASP A 52 2.47 -0.38 -11.79
C ASP A 52 2.60 -1.26 -13.07
N ASN A 53 3.40 -2.33 -13.02
CA ASN A 53 3.68 -3.22 -14.17
C ASN A 53 3.39 -4.70 -13.87
N CYS A 54 2.67 -5.02 -12.80
CA CYS A 54 2.45 -6.38 -12.35
C CYS A 54 0.97 -6.67 -12.17
N ASP A 55 0.39 -7.50 -13.04
CA ASP A 55 -1.04 -7.81 -13.06
C ASP A 55 -1.62 -8.27 -11.71
N TYR A 56 -0.79 -8.83 -10.82
CA TYR A 56 -1.18 -9.25 -9.48
C TYR A 56 -1.15 -8.12 -8.45
N CYS A 57 -0.21 -7.19 -8.59
CA CYS A 57 0.03 -6.13 -7.63
C CYS A 57 -0.59 -4.77 -8.07
N THR A 58 -0.98 -4.62 -9.34
CA THR A 58 -1.71 -3.45 -9.89
C THR A 58 -3.15 -3.29 -9.33
N PRO A 59 -3.94 -4.35 -9.06
CA PRO A 59 -5.29 -4.19 -8.51
C PRO A 59 -5.35 -3.42 -7.18
N GLU A 60 -4.31 -3.53 -6.34
CA GLU A 60 -4.22 -2.75 -5.08
C GLU A 60 -4.18 -1.24 -5.34
N LEU A 61 -3.59 -0.79 -6.46
CA LEU A 61 -3.57 0.62 -6.83
C LEU A 61 -4.97 1.14 -7.19
N GLU A 62 -5.75 0.33 -7.89
CA GLU A 62 -7.09 0.72 -8.33
C GLU A 62 -8.05 0.82 -7.15
N GLU A 63 -7.95 -0.10 -6.19
CA GLU A 63 -8.71 -0.05 -4.93
C GLU A 63 -8.32 1.16 -4.07
N GLU A 64 -7.03 1.48 -3.95
CA GLU A 64 -6.57 2.69 -3.24
C GLU A 64 -7.19 3.96 -3.86
N ARG A 65 -7.20 4.05 -5.19
CA ARG A 65 -7.77 5.19 -5.91
C ARG A 65 -9.28 5.32 -5.73
N GLN A 66 -10.00 4.20 -5.75
CA GLN A 66 -11.45 4.19 -5.54
C GLN A 66 -11.81 4.61 -4.11
N ASN A 67 -11.11 4.06 -3.12
CA ASN A 67 -11.29 4.46 -1.71
C ASN A 67 -11.00 5.96 -1.49
N ASP A 68 -9.98 6.51 -2.13
CA ASP A 68 -9.66 7.94 -2.04
C ASP A 68 -10.71 8.84 -2.71
N MET A 69 -11.31 8.39 -3.82
CA MET A 69 -12.42 9.10 -4.45
C MET A 69 -13.69 9.08 -3.61
N GLU A 70 -14.01 7.93 -3.01
CA GLU A 70 -15.17 7.80 -2.10
C GLU A 70 -15.02 8.72 -0.89
N LYS A 71 -13.86 8.72 -0.23
CA LYS A 71 -13.58 9.63 0.90
C LYS A 71 -13.71 11.11 0.53
N LYS A 72 -13.23 11.51 -0.65
CA LYS A 72 -13.40 12.89 -1.14
C LYS A 72 -14.87 13.24 -1.37
N THR A 73 -15.65 12.30 -1.90
CA THR A 73 -17.08 12.51 -2.17
C THR A 73 -17.86 12.68 -0.87
N VAL A 74 -17.57 11.87 0.15
CA VAL A 74 -18.15 11.99 1.50
C VAL A 74 -17.77 13.34 2.14
N ALA A 75 -16.49 13.71 2.12
CA ALA A 75 -16.04 14.97 2.69
C ALA A 75 -16.70 16.21 2.04
N ILE A 76 -16.94 16.15 0.73
CA ILE A 76 -17.67 17.21 0.02
C ILE A 76 -19.13 17.26 0.48
N GLN A 77 -19.82 16.12 0.58
CA GLN A 77 -21.22 16.07 1.05
C GLN A 77 -21.38 16.63 2.48
N GLU A 78 -20.49 16.27 3.40
CA GLU A 78 -20.52 16.77 4.78
C GLU A 78 -20.27 18.29 4.83
N HIS A 79 -19.38 18.81 3.99
CA HIS A 79 -19.12 20.26 3.93
C HIS A 79 -20.35 21.04 3.44
N PHE A 80 -21.05 20.56 2.41
CA PHE A 80 -22.28 21.21 1.92
C PHE A 80 -23.41 21.14 2.94
N GLN A 81 -23.58 20.01 3.64
CA GLN A 81 -24.60 19.89 4.70
C GLN A 81 -24.36 20.85 5.88
N SER A 82 -23.10 21.17 6.19
CA SER A 82 -22.75 22.12 7.26
C SER A 82 -22.96 23.59 6.91
N LEU A 83 -23.25 23.92 5.65
CA LEU A 83 -23.49 25.29 5.17
C LEU A 83 -24.99 25.64 5.09
N ASP A 84 -25.87 24.62 5.20
CA ASP A 84 -27.32 24.76 5.18
C ASP A 84 -27.95 24.83 6.59
N GLU A 85 -27.13 24.77 7.67
CA GLU A 85 -27.51 25.01 9.08
C GLU A 85 -27.07 26.39 9.58
#